data_AF-A0A645GUX1-F1
#
_entry.id   AF-A0A645GUX1-F1
#
_cell.length_a   1.000
_cell.length_b   1.000
_cell.length_c   1.000
_cell.angle_alpha   90.00
_cell.angle_beta   90.00
_cell.angle_gamma   90.00
#
_symmetry.space_group_name_H-M   'P 1'
#
loop_
_entity.id
_entity.type
_entity.pdbx_description
1 polymer ?
#
loop_
_entity_poly.entity_id
_entity_poly.type
_entity_poly.pdbx_seq_one_letter_code
_entity_poly.pdbx_strand_id
1 'polypeptide(L)'
;MLPVFAFDPSQLHVTTITDPIVLSNLVFLGLIASMLCYIMWNLTVKQLGVVRTTNYIYIIPLITLVTSAMVIDEIITPVALAGSVFILFGVYFAEQGGDLQKQLASIRRRKQRL
;
A
#
# COMPACT_ATOMS: atom_id res chain seq x y z
N MET A 1 -2.80 -11.13 15.78
CA MET A 1 -2.67 -12.56 15.43
C MET A 1 -2.61 -13.47 16.66
N LEU A 2 -1.84 -13.14 17.70
CA LEU A 2 -1.78 -13.92 18.96
C LEU A 2 -3.11 -14.22 19.68
N PRO A 3 -4.13 -13.33 19.69
CA PRO A 3 -5.36 -13.60 20.45
C PRO A 3 -6.20 -14.75 19.90
N VAL A 4 -6.16 -15.01 18.58
CA VAL A 4 -6.99 -16.05 17.95
C VAL A 4 -6.51 -17.45 18.31
N PHE A 5 -5.20 -17.66 18.46
CA PHE A 5 -4.62 -18.94 18.85
C PHE A 5 -4.91 -19.34 20.30
N ALA A 6 -5.26 -18.37 21.16
CA ALA A 6 -5.61 -18.62 22.55
C ALA A 6 -7.04 -19.17 22.72
N PHE A 7 -7.93 -18.94 21.74
CA PHE A 7 -9.33 -19.36 21.80
C PHE A 7 -9.63 -20.64 21.00
N ASP A 8 -8.80 -20.99 19.99
CA ASP A 8 -8.90 -22.25 19.24
C ASP A 8 -7.53 -22.93 19.03
N PRO A 9 -7.02 -23.69 20.01
CA PRO A 9 -5.75 -24.40 19.90
C PRO A 9 -5.76 -25.62 18.94
N SER A 10 -6.92 -25.97 18.37
CA SER A 10 -7.13 -27.13 17.48
C SER A 10 -6.89 -26.85 15.99
N GLN A 11 -6.65 -25.59 15.59
CA GLN A 11 -6.38 -25.22 14.19
C GLN A 11 -4.89 -25.14 13.82
N LEU A 12 -3.97 -25.26 14.80
CA LEU A 12 -2.54 -25.39 14.53
C LEU A 12 -2.21 -26.82 14.08
N HIS A 13 -2.70 -27.21 12.90
CA HIS A 13 -2.20 -28.37 12.18
C HIS A 13 -0.80 -28.04 11.67
N VAL A 14 0.21 -28.26 12.51
CA VAL A 14 1.64 -28.07 12.19
C VAL A 14 2.04 -28.85 10.93
N THR A 15 1.29 -29.91 10.61
CA THR A 15 1.39 -30.70 9.38
C THR A 15 1.18 -29.88 8.10
N THR A 16 0.28 -28.90 8.09
CA THR A 16 0.00 -28.08 6.88
C THR A 16 1.14 -27.13 6.54
N ILE A 17 1.96 -26.74 7.52
CA ILE A 17 3.14 -25.88 7.30
C ILE A 17 4.33 -26.71 6.78
N THR A 18 4.37 -28.00 7.13
CA THR A 18 5.41 -28.93 6.67
C THR A 18 5.13 -29.48 5.27
N ASP A 19 3.93 -29.25 4.73
CA ASP A 19 3.63 -29.60 3.35
C ASP A 19 4.56 -28.82 2.39
N PRO A 20 5.34 -29.52 1.54
CA PRO A 20 6.35 -28.88 0.69
C PRO A 20 5.74 -27.87 -0.30
N ILE A 21 4.48 -28.06 -0.68
CA ILE A 21 3.73 -27.15 -1.56
C ILE A 21 3.41 -25.84 -0.83
N VAL A 22 2.89 -25.92 0.40
CA VAL A 22 2.55 -24.73 1.21
C VAL A 22 3.81 -23.95 1.55
N LEU A 23 4.88 -24.65 1.95
CA LEU A 23 6.17 -24.05 2.25
C LEU A 23 6.75 -23.35 1.02
N SER A 24 6.69 -23.97 -0.16
CA SER A 24 7.15 -23.37 -1.42
C SER A 24 6.35 -22.10 -1.77
N ASN A 25 5.03 -22.14 -1.65
CA ASN A 25 4.18 -20.96 -1.87
C ASN A 25 4.49 -19.82 -0.89
N LEU A 26 4.72 -20.15 0.38
CA LEU A 26 5.05 -19.17 1.42
C LEU A 26 6.41 -18.53 1.16
N VAL A 27 7.41 -19.33 0.76
CA VAL A 27 8.75 -18.83 0.38
C VAL A 27 8.68 -18.00 -0.90
N PHE A 28 7.86 -18.40 -1.87
CA PHE A 28 7.66 -17.65 -3.11
C PHE A 28 7.02 -16.27 -2.83
N LEU A 29 5.91 -16.21 -2.08
CA LEU A 29 5.31 -14.93 -1.69
C LEU A 29 6.25 -14.10 -0.81
N GLY A 30 6.88 -14.74 0.18
CA GLY A 30 7.71 -14.07 1.16
C GLY A 30 8.97 -13.48 0.54
N LEU A 31 9.74 -14.26 -0.21
CA LEU A 31 11.01 -13.83 -0.79
C LEU A 31 10.82 -13.21 -2.16
N ILE A 32 10.27 -13.96 -3.13
CA ILE A 32 10.27 -13.55 -4.54
C ILE A 32 9.32 -12.36 -4.74
N ALA A 33 8.07 -12.47 -4.27
CA ALA A 33 7.10 -11.40 -4.46
C ALA A 33 7.50 -10.13 -3.68
N SER A 34 7.96 -10.25 -2.42
CA SER A 34 8.42 -9.09 -1.66
C SER A 34 9.67 -8.45 -2.25
N MET A 35 10.67 -9.25 -2.67
CA MET A 35 11.89 -8.72 -3.28
C MET A 35 11.57 -7.96 -4.56
N LEU A 36 10.71 -8.52 -5.42
CA LEU A 36 10.27 -7.85 -6.65
C LEU A 36 9.52 -6.56 -6.34
N CYS A 37 8.62 -6.57 -5.35
CA CYS A 37 7.89 -5.40 -4.88
C CYS A 37 8.84 -4.29 -4.40
N TYR A 38 9.85 -4.64 -3.58
CA TYR A 38 10.84 -3.70 -3.10
C TYR A 38 11.73 -3.14 -4.22
N ILE A 39 12.12 -3.96 -5.19
CA ILE A 39 12.89 -3.49 -6.35
C ILE A 39 12.06 -2.48 -7.14
N MET A 40 10.80 -2.81 -7.44
CA MET A 40 9.91 -1.94 -8.20
C MET A 40 9.63 -0.62 -7.46
N TRP A 41 9.44 -0.68 -6.15
CA TRP A 41 9.34 0.49 -5.28
C TRP A 41 10.61 1.36 -5.36
N ASN A 42 11.79 0.77 -5.19
CA ASN A 42 13.06 1.50 -5.23
C ASN A 42 13.32 2.14 -6.61
N LEU A 43 12.98 1.45 -7.70
CA LEU A 43 13.07 1.99 -9.05
C LEU A 43 12.14 3.19 -9.24
N THR A 44 10.90 3.08 -8.77
CA THR A 44 9.90 4.15 -8.83
C THR A 44 10.35 5.37 -8.03
N VAL A 45 10.84 5.16 -6.80
CA VAL A 45 11.41 6.23 -5.96
C VAL A 45 12.61 6.90 -6.64
N LYS A 46 13.49 6.13 -7.30
CA LYS A 46 14.65 6.67 -8.01
C LYS A 46 14.26 7.53 -9.22
N GLN A 47 13.18 7.19 -9.93
CA GLN A 47 12.72 7.91 -11.11
C GLN A 47 11.83 9.12 -10.78
N LEU A 48 10.86 8.96 -9.88
CA LEU A 48 9.82 9.96 -9.59
C LEU A 48 10.10 10.78 -8.31
N GLY A 49 11.03 10.32 -7.48
CA GLY A 49 11.27 10.86 -6.15
C GLY A 49 10.28 10.33 -5.10
N VAL A 50 10.70 10.37 -3.83
CA VAL A 50 9.95 9.80 -2.69
C VAL A 50 8.53 10.37 -2.59
N VAL A 51 8.38 11.69 -2.73
CA VAL A 51 7.08 12.38 -2.55
C VAL A 51 6.04 11.93 -3.57
N ARG A 52 6.39 11.88 -4.86
CA ARG A 52 5.47 11.43 -5.91
C ARG A 52 5.12 9.95 -5.74
N THR A 53 6.11 9.12 -5.41
CA THR A 53 5.92 7.68 -5.25
C THR A 53 4.97 7.35 -4.09
N THR A 54 5.10 8.05 -2.96
CA THR A 54 4.15 7.92 -1.84
C THR A 54 2.75 8.38 -2.24
N ASN A 55 2.61 9.38 -3.11
CA ASN A 55 1.27 9.79 -3.58
C ASN A 55 0.60 8.71 -4.45
N TYR A 56 1.36 7.90 -5.20
CA TYR A 56 0.82 6.77 -5.96
C TYR A 56 0.26 5.65 -5.06
N ILE A 57 0.78 5.46 -3.85
CA ILE A 57 0.22 4.49 -2.88
C ILE A 57 -1.25 4.78 -2.60
N TYR A 58 -1.68 6.04 -2.67
CA TYR A 58 -3.07 6.38 -2.40
C TYR A 58 -4.06 5.94 -3.47
N ILE A 59 -3.58 5.52 -4.64
CA ILE A 59 -4.39 4.90 -5.68
C ILE A 59 -4.63 3.40 -5.37
N ILE A 60 -3.85 2.80 -4.47
CA ILE A 60 -4.00 1.39 -4.05
C ILE A 60 -5.43 1.03 -3.65
N PRO A 61 -6.17 1.74 -2.78
CA PRO A 61 -7.55 1.36 -2.42
C PRO A 61 -8.48 1.23 -3.64
N LEU A 62 -8.29 2.09 -4.65
CA LEU A 62 -9.08 2.01 -5.89
C LEU A 62 -8.68 0.81 -6.74
N ILE A 63 -7.37 0.55 -6.89
CA ILE A 63 -6.88 -0.65 -7.60
C ILE A 63 -7.32 -1.92 -6.89
N THR A 64 -7.27 -1.95 -5.55
CA THR A 64 -7.73 -3.06 -4.71
C THR A 64 -9.22 -3.32 -4.91
N LEU A 65 -10.06 -2.27 -4.94
CA LEU A 65 -11.49 -2.43 -5.22
C LEU A 65 -11.75 -3.03 -6.60
N VAL A 66 -11.11 -2.51 -7.65
CA VAL A 66 -11.28 -3.01 -9.02
C VAL A 66 -10.81 -4.46 -9.11
N THR A 67 -9.64 -4.77 -8.54
CA THR A 67 -9.08 -6.13 -8.53
C THR A 67 -9.97 -7.08 -7.76
N SER A 68 -10.49 -6.67 -6.60
CA SER A 68 -11.41 -7.47 -5.79
C SER A 68 -12.70 -7.75 -6.54
N ALA A 69 -13.28 -6.74 -7.20
CA ALA A 69 -14.48 -6.91 -8.01
C ALA A 69 -14.27 -7.88 -9.19
N MET A 70 -13.09 -7.82 -9.83
CA MET A 70 -12.76 -8.70 -10.96
C MET A 70 -12.39 -10.13 -10.55
N VAL A 71 -11.75 -10.32 -9.40
CA VAL A 71 -11.22 -11.63 -8.97
C VAL A 71 -12.23 -12.42 -8.14
N ILE A 72 -13.00 -11.73 -7.29
CA ILE A 72 -13.87 -12.37 -6.30
C ILE A 72 -15.34 -12.36 -6.78
N ASP A 73 -15.70 -11.54 -7.79
CA ASP A 73 -17.09 -11.27 -8.21
C ASP A 73 -18.01 -10.89 -7.02
N GLU A 74 -17.43 -10.35 -5.95
CA GLU A 74 -18.17 -9.95 -4.76
C GLU A 74 -18.83 -8.58 -4.96
N ILE A 75 -20.03 -8.42 -4.40
CA ILE A 75 -20.78 -7.16 -4.43
C ILE A 75 -19.94 -6.10 -3.72
N ILE A 76 -19.44 -5.13 -4.50
CA ILE A 76 -18.71 -3.98 -3.96
C ILE A 76 -19.62 -3.30 -2.94
N THR A 77 -19.25 -3.39 -1.66
CA THR A 77 -20.04 -2.78 -0.60
C THR A 77 -19.96 -1.27 -0.73
N PRO A 78 -21.08 -0.53 -0.63
CA PRO A 78 -21.09 0.93 -0.70
C PRO A 78 -20.13 1.59 0.31
N VAL A 79 -19.91 0.92 1.45
CA VAL A 79 -18.96 1.34 2.50
C VAL A 79 -17.52 1.33 1.98
N ALA A 80 -17.11 0.32 1.20
CA ALA A 80 -15.76 0.23 0.66
C ALA A 80 -15.50 1.29 -0.41
N LEU A 81 -16.52 1.60 -1.22
CA LEU A 81 -16.48 2.70 -2.17
C LEU A 81 -16.36 4.06 -1.46
N ALA A 82 -17.18 4.29 -0.44
CA ALA A 82 -17.14 5.52 0.36
C ALA A 82 -15.78 5.71 1.05
N GLY A 83 -15.21 4.65 1.64
CA GLY A 83 -13.88 4.68 2.22
C GLY A 83 -12.79 5.04 1.21
N SER A 84 -12.87 4.49 0.00
CA SER A 84 -11.91 4.79 -1.07
C SER A 84 -11.99 6.24 -1.54
N VAL A 85 -13.21 6.77 -1.70
CA VAL A 85 -13.42 8.20 -2.01
C VAL A 85 -12.86 9.09 -0.89
N PHE A 86 -13.07 8.72 0.37
CA PHE A 86 -12.57 9.48 1.51
C PHE A 86 -11.03 9.51 1.57
N ILE A 87 -10.36 8.39 1.27
CA ILE A 87 -8.90 8.33 1.16
C ILE A 87 -8.40 9.23 0.04
N LEU A 88 -8.97 9.13 -1.16
CA LEU A 88 -8.59 9.98 -2.30
C LEU A 88 -8.78 11.46 -1.97
N PHE A 89 -9.87 11.81 -1.26
CA PHE A 89 -10.13 13.17 -0.84
C PHE A 89 -9.09 13.67 0.17
N GLY A 90 -8.80 12.89 1.22
CA GLY A 90 -7.78 13.24 2.21
C GLY A 90 -6.40 13.47 1.58
N VAL A 91 -6.07 12.69 0.55
CA VAL A 91 -4.80 12.78 -0.17
C VAL A 91 -4.73 14.01 -1.06
N TYR A 92 -5.83 14.33 -1.76
CA TYR A 92 -5.91 15.54 -2.56
C TYR A 92 -5.65 16.81 -1.72
N PHE A 93 -6.18 16.84 -0.49
CA PHE A 93 -5.90 17.92 0.46
C PHE A 93 -4.45 17.91 0.98
N ALA A 94 -3.91 16.73 1.29
CA ALA A 94 -2.53 16.59 1.76
C ALA A 94 -1.50 17.01 0.69
N GLU A 95 -1.74 16.68 -0.59
CA GLU A 95 -0.84 17.02 -1.69
C GLU A 95 -0.80 18.53 -1.97
N GLN A 96 -1.95 19.23 -1.87
CA GLN A 96 -2.00 20.69 -1.97
C GLN A 96 -1.19 21.40 -0.88
N GLY A 97 -1.21 20.88 0.35
CA GLY A 97 -0.40 21.44 1.45
C GLY A 97 1.11 21.33 1.20
N GLY A 98 1.55 20.25 0.55
CA GLY A 98 2.96 20.01 0.22
C GLY A 98 3.50 20.93 -0.88
N ASP A 99 2.69 21.25 -1.89
CA ASP A 99 3.10 22.14 -2.99
C ASP A 99 3.19 23.62 -2.54
N LEU A 100 2.30 24.04 -1.63
CA LEU A 100 2.37 25.37 -1.03
C LEU A 100 3.64 25.55 -0.17
N GLN A 101 4.05 24.53 0.60
CA GLN A 101 5.31 24.57 1.35
C GLN A 101 6.53 24.67 0.43
N LYS A 102 6.55 23.94 -0.69
CA LYS A 102 7.64 24.05 -1.68
C LYS A 102 7.72 25.45 -2.28
N GLN A 103 6.59 26.06 -2.62
CA GLN A 103 6.54 27.43 -3.11
C GLN A 103 7.05 28.44 -2.08
N LEU A 104 6.59 28.35 -0.82
CA LEU A 104 7.03 29.24 0.26
C LEU A 104 8.53 29.08 0.59
N ALA A 105 9.04 27.84 0.57
CA ALA A 105 10.48 27.58 0.74
C ALA A 105 11.32 28.19 -0.39
N SER A 106 10.83 28.16 -1.64
CA SER A 106 11.51 28.80 -2.79
C SER A 106 11.51 30.33 -2.69
N ILE A 107 10.41 30.93 -2.22
CA ILE A 107 10.28 32.37 -1.99
C ILE A 107 11.21 32.82 -0.85
N ARG A 108 11.26 32.05 0.26
CA ARG A 108 12.15 32.32 1.39
C ARG A 108 13.63 32.26 0.99
N ARG A 109 14.03 31.29 0.15
CA ARG A 109 15.40 31.21 -0.39
C ARG A 109 15.75 32.38 -1.31
N ARG A 110 14.80 32.88 -2.12
CA ARG A 110 15.00 34.10 -2.92
C ARG A 110 15.18 35.35 -2.05
N LYS A 111 14.42 35.46 -0.96
CA LYS A 111 14.52 36.59 -0.02
C LYS A 111 15.79 36.57 0.84
N GLN A 112 16.44 35.41 1.02
CA GLN A 112 17.74 35.30 1.73
C GLN A 112 18.96 35.56 0.85
N ARG A 113 18.81 35.64 -0.48
CA ARG A 113 19.90 35.91 -1.43
C ARG A 113 19.99 37.39 -1.86
N LEU A 114 19.03 38.22 -1.44
CA LEU A 114 19.01 39.67 -1.62
C LEU A 114 19.27 40.33 -0.26
#